data_AF-A0A954GP46-F1
#
_entry.id   AF-A0A954GP46-F1
#
_cell.length_a   1.000
_cell.length_b   1.000
_cell.length_c   1.000
_cell.angle_alpha   90.00
_cell.angle_beta   90.00
_cell.angle_gamma   90.00
#
_symmetry.space_group_name_H-M   'P 1'
#
loop_
_entity.id
_entity.type
_entity.pdbx_description
1 polymer ?
#
loop_
_entity_poly.entity_id
_entity_poly.type
_entity_poly.pdbx_seq_one_letter_code
_entity_poly.pdbx_strand_id
1 'polypeptide(L)'
;MDFLNWQSLELQRQTRRHFFQQCQLGVGALALGSVMTQESRAASIQPHFPARAKNVIFLFMAGGPSQLDLFDDKPKLRELSGKVIPESFVE
;
A
#
# COMPACT_ATOMS: atom_id res chain seq x y z
N MET A 1 17.37 36.17 -34.26
CA MET A 1 16.84 36.26 -32.88
C MET A 1 16.94 34.86 -32.25
N ASP A 2 18.09 34.16 -32.30
CA ASP A 2 18.02 32.68 -32.15
C ASP A 2 19.20 32.01 -31.42
N PHE A 3 20.12 32.77 -30.83
CA PHE A 3 21.27 32.19 -30.13
C PHE A 3 20.94 31.76 -28.68
N LEU A 4 20.11 32.56 -27.99
CA LEU A 4 19.68 32.27 -26.62
C LEU A 4 18.77 31.04 -26.56
N ASN A 5 17.93 30.84 -27.58
CA ASN A 5 17.00 29.71 -27.65
C ASN A 5 17.74 28.36 -27.78
N TRP A 6 18.86 28.34 -28.52
CA TRP A 6 19.69 27.15 -28.66
C TRP A 6 20.37 26.74 -27.37
N GLN A 7 20.91 27.72 -26.62
CA GLN A 7 21.50 27.45 -25.31
C GLN A 7 20.46 26.93 -24.31
N SER A 8 19.24 27.48 -24.32
CA SER A 8 18.17 26.99 -23.44
C SER A 8 17.72 25.57 -23.79
N LEU A 9 17.62 25.22 -25.08
CA LEU A 9 17.26 23.87 -25.52
C LEU A 9 18.32 22.84 -25.15
N GLU A 10 19.60 23.21 -25.23
CA GLU A 10 20.71 22.35 -24.83
C GLU A 10 20.73 22.12 -23.32
N LEU A 11 20.54 23.18 -22.52
CA LEU A 11 20.41 23.09 -21.07
C LEU A 11 19.21 22.20 -20.66
N GLN A 12 18.07 22.33 -21.35
CA GLN A 12 16.90 21.49 -21.11
C GLN A 12 17.21 20.01 -21.34
N ARG A 13 17.96 19.65 -22.39
CA ARG A 13 18.36 18.26 -22.67
C ARG A 13 19.34 17.70 -21.63
N GLN A 14 20.19 18.53 -21.04
CA GLN A 14 21.18 18.10 -20.05
C GLN A 14 20.58 17.88 -18.65
N THR A 15 19.48 18.56 -18.31
CA THR A 15 18.91 18.45 -16.96
C THR A 15 18.10 17.16 -16.76
N ARG A 16 18.48 16.37 -15.74
CA ARG A 16 17.75 15.16 -15.32
C ARG A 16 16.27 15.43 -15.06
N ARG A 17 15.94 16.58 -14.46
CA ARG A 17 14.55 16.99 -14.16
C ARG A 17 13.69 17.06 -15.42
N HIS A 18 14.20 17.67 -16.49
CA HIS A 18 13.46 17.82 -17.74
C HIS A 18 13.31 16.48 -18.47
N PHE A 19 14.37 15.67 -18.49
CA PHE A 19 14.31 14.29 -18.98
C PHE A 19 13.22 13.47 -18.27
N PHE A 20 13.18 13.51 -16.93
CA PHE A 20 12.14 12.81 -16.16
C PHE A 20 10.74 13.39 -16.37
N GLN A 21 10.60 14.71 -16.58
CA GLN A 21 9.31 15.32 -16.94
C GLN A 21 8.79 14.82 -18.29
N GLN A 22 9.66 14.62 -19.28
CA GLN A 22 9.26 14.15 -20.61
C GLN A 22 8.98 12.65 -20.66
N CYS A 23 9.68 11.83 -19.87
CA CYS A 23 9.59 10.37 -19.93
C CYS A 23 8.70 9.74 -18.83
N GLN A 24 8.00 10.54 -18.02
CA GLN A 24 7.21 10.07 -16.87
C GLN A 24 6.18 8.99 -17.23
N LEU A 25 5.47 9.13 -18.35
CA LEU A 25 4.43 8.19 -18.77
C LEU A 25 5.01 6.84 -19.21
N GLY A 26 6.15 6.84 -19.89
CA GLY A 26 6.81 5.62 -20.36
C GLY A 26 7.37 4.79 -19.21
N VAL A 27 8.03 5.44 -18.25
CA VAL A 27 8.54 4.76 -17.04
C VAL A 27 7.40 4.23 -16.19
N GLY A 28 6.32 5.00 -16.03
CA GLY A 28 5.11 4.56 -15.33
C GLY A 28 4.44 3.35 -15.99
N ALA A 29 4.33 3.33 -17.31
CA ALA A 29 3.77 2.20 -18.05
C ALA A 29 4.62 0.93 -17.92
N LEU A 30 5.95 1.05 -17.93
CA LEU A 30 6.87 -0.08 -17.70
C LEU A 30 6.75 -0.63 -16.27
N ALA A 31 6.69 0.26 -15.27
CA ALA A 31 6.50 -0.13 -13.88
C ALA A 31 5.15 -0.86 -13.67
N LEU A 32 4.07 -0.32 -14.24
CA LEU A 32 2.74 -0.94 -14.17
C LEU A 32 2.72 -2.30 -14.88
N GLY A 33 3.32 -2.40 -16.06
CA GLY A 33 3.47 -3.66 -16.79
C GLY A 33 4.23 -4.71 -15.98
N SER A 34 5.26 -4.32 -15.23
CA SER A 34 5.99 -5.20 -14.32
C SER A 34 5.11 -5.73 -13.19
N VAL A 35 4.31 -4.86 -12.55
CA VAL A 35 3.40 -5.27 -11.46
C VAL A 35 2.31 -6.20 -11.97
N MET A 36 1.67 -5.89 -13.09
CA MET A 36 0.63 -6.74 -13.69
C MET A 36 1.17 -8.10 -14.15
N THR A 37 2.42 -8.13 -14.63
CA THR A 37 3.10 -9.40 -14.99
C THR A 37 3.45 -10.23 -13.74
N GLN A 38 3.73 -9.59 -12.61
CA GLN A 38 4.01 -10.29 -11.36
C GLN A 38 2.76 -10.96 -10.78
N GLU A 39 1.60 -10.29 -10.81
CA GLU A 39 0.32 -10.87 -10.37
C GLU A 39 -0.09 -12.09 -11.21
N SER A 40 0.10 -12.02 -12.52
CA SER A 40 -0.20 -13.15 -13.42
C SER A 40 0.71 -14.36 -13.19
N ARG A 41 1.96 -14.15 -12.76
CA ARG A 41 2.88 -15.26 -12.41
C ARG A 41 2.50 -15.95 -11.10
N ALA A 42 1.95 -15.23 -10.12
CA ALA A 42 1.48 -15.83 -8.87
C ALA A 42 0.33 -16.83 -9.08
N ALA A 43 -0.50 -16.63 -10.11
CA ALA A 43 -1.58 -17.54 -10.47
C ALA A 43 -1.11 -18.81 -11.21
N SER A 44 0.09 -18.78 -11.82
CA SER A 44 0.62 -19.91 -12.62
C SER A 44 1.40 -20.96 -11.82
N ILE A 45 1.76 -20.68 -10.57
CA ILE A 45 2.47 -21.65 -9.73
C ILE A 45 1.43 -22.55 -9.08
N GLN A 46 0.97 -23.54 -9.83
CA GLN A 46 0.22 -24.63 -9.25
C GLN A 46 1.17 -25.42 -8.33
N PRO A 47 0.83 -25.62 -7.05
CA PRO A 47 1.66 -26.44 -6.19
C PRO A 47 1.68 -27.87 -6.77
N HIS A 48 2.86 -28.49 -6.81
CA HIS A 48 3.03 -29.87 -7.29
C HIS A 48 2.15 -30.89 -6.54
N PHE A 49 1.66 -30.51 -5.36
CA PHE A 49 0.79 -31.31 -4.50
C PHE A 49 -0.44 -30.50 -4.06
N PRO A 50 -1.57 -31.16 -3.78
CA PRO A 50 -2.73 -30.49 -3.20
C PRO A 50 -2.34 -29.82 -1.88
N ALA A 51 -2.64 -28.52 -1.75
CA ALA A 51 -2.37 -27.78 -0.53
C ALA A 51 -3.17 -28.39 0.63
N ARG A 52 -2.47 -28.86 1.66
CA ARG A 52 -3.08 -29.36 2.90
C ARG A 52 -2.41 -28.67 4.09
N ALA A 53 -3.14 -27.76 4.73
CA ALA A 53 -2.71 -27.20 6.00
C ALA A 53 -2.78 -28.29 7.08
N LYS A 54 -1.61 -28.66 7.64
CA LYS A 54 -1.52 -29.65 8.73
C LYS A 54 -1.50 -28.99 10.10
N ASN A 55 -0.92 -27.79 10.19
CA ASN A 55 -0.75 -27.05 11.43
C ASN A 55 -1.23 -25.61 11.22
N VAL A 56 -1.97 -25.07 12.19
CA VAL A 56 -2.45 -23.70 12.20
C VAL A 56 -1.89 -23.04 13.46
N ILE A 57 -1.14 -21.95 13.29
CA ILE A 57 -0.69 -21.13 14.42
C ILE A 57 -1.76 -20.07 14.63
N PHE A 58 -2.54 -20.21 15.71
CA PHE A 58 -3.54 -19.22 16.11
C PHE A 58 -2.99 -18.37 17.26
N LEU A 59 -2.85 -17.06 17.01
CA LEU A 59 -2.37 -16.12 18.01
C LEU A 59 -3.55 -15.28 18.51
N PHE A 60 -3.90 -15.43 19.78
CA PHE A 60 -4.83 -14.52 20.45
C PHE A 60 -4.05 -13.39 21.11
N MET A 61 -3.96 -12.25 20.43
CA MET A 61 -3.32 -11.05 20.96
C MET A 61 -4.35 -10.28 21.81
N ALA A 62 -4.34 -10.53 23.11
CA ALA A 62 -5.18 -9.78 24.05
C ALA A 62 -4.82 -8.28 24.00
N GLY A 63 -5.82 -7.43 23.75
CA GLY A 63 -5.68 -5.97 23.74
C GLY A 63 -5.59 -5.32 22.35
N GLY A 64 -5.57 -6.11 21.27
CA GLY A 64 -5.73 -5.57 19.92
C GLY A 64 -7.22 -5.33 19.58
N PRO A 65 -7.58 -4.23 18.90
CA PRO A 65 -8.93 -4.08 18.37
C PRO A 65 -9.22 -5.22 17.39
N SER A 66 -10.41 -5.81 17.48
CA SER A 66 -10.81 -6.87 16.56
C SER A 66 -10.77 -6.35 15.12
N GLN A 67 -10.57 -7.24 14.13
CA GLN A 67 -10.61 -6.84 12.71
C GLN A 67 -11.94 -6.14 12.35
N LEU A 68 -13.04 -6.49 13.03
CA LEU A 68 -14.35 -5.84 12.86
C LEU A 68 -14.38 -4.42 13.44
N ASP A 69 -13.57 -4.13 14.45
CA ASP A 69 -13.54 -2.86 15.17
C ASP A 69 -12.53 -1.85 14.61
N LEU A 70 -11.74 -2.22 13.61
CA LEU A 70 -10.63 -1.40 13.13
C LEU A 70 -11.09 -0.12 12.40
N PHE A 71 -12.24 -0.17 11.74
CA PHE A 71 -12.72 0.88 10.84
C PHE A 71 -14.09 1.44 11.20
N ASP A 72 -14.65 1.04 12.34
CA ASP A 72 -15.90 1.58 12.85
C ASP A 72 -15.62 2.77 13.78
N ASP A 73 -16.22 3.93 13.49
CA ASP A 73 -16.07 5.09 14.36
C ASP A 73 -16.99 4.96 15.56
N LYS A 74 -16.40 4.80 16.74
CA LYS A 74 -17.10 4.60 18.02
C LYS A 74 -16.96 5.84 18.90
N PRO A 75 -17.71 6.93 18.65
CA PRO A 75 -17.58 8.19 19.38
C PRO A 75 -17.85 8.02 20.88
N LYS A 76 -18.77 7.13 21.25
CA LYS A 76 -19.07 6.84 22.65
C LYS A 76 -17.90 6.17 23.39
N LEU A 77 -17.12 5.33 22.71
CA LEU A 77 -15.92 4.72 23.29
C LEU A 77 -14.84 5.77 23.60
N ARG A 78 -14.70 6.77 22.72
CA ARG A 78 -13.80 7.92 22.96
C ARG A 78 -14.21 8.72 24.19
N GLU A 79 -15.51 8.99 24.37
CA GLU A 79 -16.04 9.73 25.53
C GLU A 79 -15.92 8.97 26.86
N LEU A 80 -15.91 7.64 26.80
CA LEU A 80 -15.85 6.76 27.96
C LEU A 80 -14.43 6.23 28.23
N SER A 81 -13.45 6.63 27.42
CA SER A 81 -12.05 6.25 27.58
C SER A 81 -11.52 6.64 28.97
N GLY A 82 -10.93 5.68 29.68
CA GLY A 82 -10.35 5.87 31.02
C GLY A 82 -11.36 5.96 32.16
N LYS A 83 -12.67 5.82 31.91
CA LYS A 83 -13.67 5.72 32.98
C LYS A 83 -13.72 4.31 33.55
N VAL A 84 -13.97 4.21 34.85
CA VAL A 84 -14.19 2.92 35.52
C VAL A 84 -15.43 2.26 34.90
N ILE A 85 -15.34 0.96 34.66
CA ILE A 85 -16.43 0.15 34.11
C ILE A 85 -17.61 0.26 35.09
N PRO A 86 -18.82 0.62 34.61
CA PRO A 86 -19.99 0.68 35.49
C PRO A 86 -20.29 -0.69 36.09
N GLU A 87 -20.71 -0.73 37.35
CA GLU A 87 -21.02 -1.98 38.08
C GLU A 87 -22.08 -2.84 37.36
N SER A 88 -22.94 -2.23 36.54
CA SER A 88 -23.94 -2.95 35.71
C SER A 88 -23.36 -3.89 34.66
N PHE A 89 -22.05 -3.82 34.37
CA PHE A 89 -21.37 -4.67 33.40
C PHE A 89 -20.47 -5.73 34.06
N VAL A 90 -20.40 -5.75 35.38
CA VAL A 90 -19.60 -6.70 36.17
C VAL A 90 -20.56 -7.57 36.97
N GLU A 91 -21.21 -8.51 36.30
CA GLU A 91 -22.03 -9.58 36.90
C GLU A 91 -21.73 -10.92 36.21
#